data_AF-P73937-F1
#
_entry.id   AF-P73937-F1
#
_cell.length_a   1.000
_cell.length_b   1.000
_cell.length_c   1.000
_cell.angle_alpha   90.00
_cell.angle_beta   90.00
_cell.angle_gamma   90.00
#
_symmetry.space_group_name_H-M   'P 1'
#
loop_
_entity.id
_entity.type
_entity.pdbx_description
1 polymer ?
#
loop_
_entity_poly.entity_id
_entity_poly.type
_entity_poly.pdbx_seq_one_letter_code
_entity_poly.pdbx_strand_id
1 'polypeptide(L)' 'MGQFEREMMLERQREGVAKAEEKYEARKPISDGVPEQVVTLVRHGRSKAYVARELGISQASVYRIINLCSA' A
#
# COMPACT_ATOMS: atom_id res chain seq x y z
N MET A 1 -39.69 24.44 13.90
CA MET A 1 -39.76 22.97 13.78
C MET A 1 -38.89 22.59 12.57
N GLY A 2 -37.59 22.32 12.74
CA GLY A 2 -36.66 22.14 11.61
C GLY A 2 -35.18 22.05 11.97
N GLN A 3 -34.88 21.50 13.16
CA GLN A 3 -33.51 21.23 13.63
C GLN A 3 -33.31 19.75 13.96
N PHE A 4 -34.36 19.08 14.46
CA PHE A 4 -34.36 17.64 14.75
C PHE A 4 -34.11 16.73 13.53
N GLU A 5 -34.48 17.17 12.32
CA GLU A 5 -34.25 16.39 11.09
C GLU A 5 -32.79 16.45 10.60
N ARG A 6 -32.01 17.44 11.06
CA ARG A 6 -30.59 17.59 10.69
C ARG A 6 -29.66 16.79 11.60
N GLU A 7 -30.00 16.64 12.89
CA GLU A 7 -29.24 15.80 13.83
C GLU A 7 -29.35 14.31 13.46
N MET A 8 -30.54 13.83 13.10
CA MET A 8 -30.76 12.42 12.74
C MET A 8 -30.04 11.99 11.44
N MET A 9 -29.62 12.94 10.59
CA MET A 9 -28.92 12.67 9.33
C MET A 9 -27.39 12.54 9.52
N LEU A 10 -26.82 13.24 10.51
CA LEU A 10 -25.38 13.18 10.83
C LEU A 10 -25.00 11.91 11.60
N GLU A 11 -25.92 11.37 12.41
CA GLU A 11 -25.68 10.16 13.21
C GLU A 11 -25.48 8.91 12.34
N ARG A 12 -26.27 8.78 11.27
CA ARG A 12 -26.13 7.67 10.29
C ARG A 12 -24.80 7.71 9.53
N GLN A 13 -24.27 8.91 9.28
CA GLN A 13 -23.04 9.06 8.50
C GLN A 13 -21.81 8.60 9.30
N ARG A 14 -21.82 8.81 10.63
CA ARG A 14 -20.75 8.35 11.54
C ARG A 14 -20.73 6.83 11.68
N GLU A 15 -21.89 6.18 11.78
CA GLU A 15 -21.95 4.70 11.79
C GLU A 15 -21.50 4.07 10.47
N GLY A 16 -21.70 4.76 9.34
CA GLY A 16 -21.24 4.30 8.02
C GLY A 16 -19.72 4.36 7.84
N VAL A 17 -19.07 5.42 8.34
CA VAL A 17 -17.60 5.61 8.22
C VAL A 17 -16.84 4.67 9.16
N ALA A 18 -17.34 4.44 10.38
CA ALA A 18 -16.71 3.51 11.32
C ALA A 18 -16.67 2.06 10.80
N LYS A 19 -17.63 1.64 9.98
CA LYS A 19 -17.65 0.30 9.36
C LYS A 19 -16.70 0.15 8.15
N ALA A 20 -16.19 1.24 7.60
CA ALA A 20 -15.26 1.23 6.48
C ALA A 20 -13.78 1.27 6.93
N GLU A 21 -13.50 1.65 8.18
CA GLU A 21 -12.14 1.69 8.72
C GLU A 21 -11.61 0.34 9.21
N GLU A 22 -12.45 -0.72 9.28
CA GLU A 22 -12.00 -2.05 9.73
C GLU A 22 -11.34 -2.88 8.60
N LYS A 23 -11.33 -2.40 7.36
CA LYS A 23 -10.82 -3.22 6.25
C LYS A 23 -10.08 -2.46 5.16
N TYR A 24 -9.28 -1.48 5.55
CA TYR A 24 -8.02 -1.29 4.84
C TYR A 24 -7.03 -2.32 5.37
N GLU A 25 -7.26 -3.60 5.05
CA GLU A 25 -6.17 -4.57 5.03
C GLU A 25 -5.15 -3.97 4.06
N ALA A 26 -4.13 -3.33 4.63
CA ALA A 26 -2.97 -2.86 3.89
C ALA A 26 -2.60 -4.00 2.94
N ARG A 27 -2.55 -3.69 1.63
CA ARG A 27 -2.30 -4.68 0.58
C ARG A 27 -1.25 -5.66 1.09
N LYS A 28 -1.56 -6.96 1.03
CA LYS A 28 -0.69 -8.06 1.48
C LYS A 28 0.77 -7.63 1.29
N PRO A 29 1.56 -7.57 2.38
CA PRO A 29 2.94 -7.11 2.27
C PRO A 29 3.60 -7.93 1.18
N ILE A 30 4.38 -7.23 0.34
CA ILE A 30 5.30 -7.89 -0.59
C ILE A 30 6.07 -8.89 0.28
N SER A 31 6.11 -10.16 -0.12
CA SER A 31 6.72 -11.23 0.68
C SER A 31 8.08 -10.80 1.21
N ASP A 32 8.35 -11.09 2.49
CA ASP A 32 9.43 -10.46 3.27
C ASP A 32 10.82 -10.59 2.62
N GLY A 33 11.04 -11.61 1.77
CA GLY A 33 12.31 -11.83 1.06
C GLY A 33 12.44 -11.11 -0.30
N VAL A 34 11.38 -10.50 -0.84
CA VAL A 34 11.45 -9.77 -2.11
C VAL A 34 12.25 -8.46 -2.01
N PRO A 35 12.14 -7.65 -0.94
CA PRO A 35 12.96 -6.46 -0.77
C PRO A 35 14.47 -6.74 -0.84
N GLU A 36 14.92 -7.77 -0.12
CA GLU A 36 16.33 -8.19 -0.11
C GLU A 36 16.80 -8.68 -1.48
N GLN A 37 15.96 -9.45 -2.18
CA GLN A 37 16.26 -9.90 -3.55
C GLN A 37 16.37 -8.73 -4.53
N VAL A 38 15.48 -7.74 -4.43
CA VAL A 38 15.54 -6.52 -5.25
C VAL A 38 16.86 -5.79 -5.03
N VAL A 39 17.22 -5.53 -3.77
CA VAL A 39 18.47 -4.83 -3.44
C VAL A 39 19.68 -5.60 -3.93
N THR A 40 19.70 -6.92 -3.71
CA THR A 40 20.78 -7.82 -4.16
C THR A 40 20.96 -7.77 -5.67
N LEU A 41 19.89 -7.99 -6.45
CA LEU A 41 19.95 -8.00 -7.91
C LEU A 41 20.36 -6.64 -8.48
N VAL A 42 19.87 -5.54 -7.90
CA VAL A 42 20.26 -4.17 -8.31
C VAL A 42 21.74 -3.91 -7.98
N ARG A 43 22.24 -4.37 -6.82
CA ARG A 43 23.68 -4.28 -6.47
C ARG A 43 24.56 -5.11 -7.40
N HIS A 44 24.06 -6.23 -7.93
CA HIS A 44 24.72 -7.00 -8.99
C HIS A 44 24.66 -6.33 -10.37
N GLY A 45 24.18 -5.09 -10.48
CA GLY A 45 24.14 -4.33 -11.73
C GLY A 45 23.00 -4.72 -12.67
N ARG A 46 22.02 -5.50 -12.21
CA ARG A 46 20.83 -5.80 -13.01
C ARG A 46 19.95 -4.57 -13.14
N SER A 47 19.32 -4.41 -14.30
CA SER A 47 18.40 -3.31 -14.53
C SER A 47 17.13 -3.46 -13.69
N LYS A 48 16.59 -2.36 -13.18
CA LYS A 48 15.37 -2.36 -12.35
C LYS A 48 14.16 -2.98 -13.08
N ALA A 49 14.12 -2.84 -14.41
CA ALA A 49 13.12 -3.47 -15.27
C ALA A 49 13.26 -4.99 -15.35
N TYR A 50 14.50 -5.50 -15.40
CA TYR A 50 14.78 -6.93 -15.34
C TYR A 50 14.37 -7.51 -13.99
N VAL A 51 14.78 -6.87 -12.89
CA VAL A 51 14.45 -7.30 -11.52
C VAL A 51 12.94 -7.38 -11.29
N ALA A 52 12.18 -6.42 -11.82
CA ALA A 52 10.72 -6.44 -11.76
C ALA A 52 10.13 -7.69 -12.45
N ARG A 53 10.63 -8.03 -13.64
CA ARG A 53 10.18 -9.22 -14.38
C ARG A 53 10.59 -10.52 -13.68
N GLU A 54 11.81 -10.59 -13.18
CA GLU A 54 12.37 -11.76 -12.51
C GLU A 54 11.59 -12.11 -11.24
N LEU A 55 11.28 -11.09 -10.43
CA LEU A 55 10.57 -11.27 -9.14
C LEU A 55 9.04 -11.19 -9.27
N GLY A 56 8.51 -11.00 -10.49
CA GLY A 56 7.07 -10.90 -10.73
C GLY A 56 6.41 -9.68 -10.08
N ILE A 57 7.16 -8.61 -9.83
CA ILE A 57 6.66 -7.37 -9.20
C ILE A 57 6.62 -6.20 -10.20
N SER A 58 5.87 -5.15 -9.86
CA SER A 58 5.86 -3.93 -10.67
C SER A 58 7.17 -3.14 -10.52
N GLN A 59 7.61 -2.46 -11.59
CA GLN A 59 8.77 -1.57 -11.51
C GLN A 59 8.60 -0.50 -10.41
N ALA A 60 7.38 0.00 -10.21
CA ALA A 60 7.07 0.95 -9.13
C ALA A 60 7.38 0.39 -7.73
N SER A 61 7.21 -0.92 -7.53
CA SER A 61 7.59 -1.59 -6.27
C SER A 61 9.10 -1.69 -6.14
N VAL A 62 9.81 -2.03 -7.22
CA VAL A 62 11.29 -2.02 -7.27
C VAL A 62 11.83 -0.64 -6.88
N TYR A 63 11.32 0.44 -7.47
CA TYR A 63 11.73 1.80 -7.13
C TYR A 63 11.43 2.15 -5.67
N ARG A 64 10.25 1.79 -5.15
CA ARG A 64 9.90 2.01 -3.74
C ARG A 64 10.83 1.29 -2.78
N ILE A 65 11.11 0.01 -3.02
CA ILE A 65 12.01 -0.80 -2.18
C ILE A 65 13.41 -0.18 -2.15
N ILE A 66 13.94 0.22 -3.31
CA ILE A 66 15.25 0.86 -3.38
C ILE A 66 15.24 2.19 -2.62
N ASN A 67 14.17 2.99 -2.75
CA ASN A 67 14.04 4.26 -2.04
C ASN A 67 13.95 4.08 -0.51
N LEU A 68 13.25 3.05 -0.04
CA LEU A 68 13.10 2.74 1.38
C LEU A 68 14.40 2.20 2.02
N CYS A 69 15.25 1.54 1.24
CA CYS A 69 16.53 1.00 1.72
C CYS A 69 17.70 1.99 1.64
N SER A 70 17.53 3.10 0.91
CA SER A 70 18.53 4.16 0.78
C SER A 70 18.36 5.31 1.80
N ALA A 71 17.37 5.22 2.69
CA ALA A 71 17.11 6.17 3.79
C ALA A 71 17.65 5.61 5.10
#